data_AF-A0A101XLY0-F1
#
_entry.id   AF-A0A101XLY0-F1
#
_cell.length_a   1.000
_cell.length_b   1.000
_cell.length_c   1.000
_cell.angle_alpha   90.00
_cell.angle_beta   90.00
_cell.angle_gamma   90.00
#
_symmetry.space_group_name_H-M   'P 1'
#
loop_
_entity.id
_entity.type
_entity.pdbx_description
1 polymer ?
#
loop_
_entity_poly.entity_id
_entity_poly.type
_entity_poly.pdbx_seq_one_letter_code
_entity_poly.pdbx_strand_id
1 'polypeptide(L)'
;MVGGIYGIGGASIMAPILLTAFNLPVYVTAGATLIGTLAGSIPSLVTYSILGFGPNISVSVSIGFGGLMGSYLGASIQRRVPEWIIRLMLSIITILLGLLDLLIHLA
;
A
#
# COMPACT_ATOMS: atom_id res chain seq x y z
N MET A 1 16.10 1.07 -3.19
CA MET A 1 15.91 2.52 -3.39
C MET A 1 14.51 2.83 -3.90
N VAL A 2 14.07 2.25 -5.03
CA VAL A 2 12.72 2.48 -5.62
C VAL A 2 11.57 2.15 -4.66
N GLY A 3 11.64 1.05 -3.90
CA GLY A 3 10.58 0.65 -2.97
C GLY A 3 10.28 1.62 -1.81
N GLY A 4 11.19 2.55 -1.49
CA GLY A 4 10.97 3.58 -0.45
C GLY A 4 10.00 4.68 -0.91
N ILE A 5 10.07 5.06 -2.18
CA ILE A 5 9.19 6.05 -2.79
C ILE A 5 7.75 5.51 -2.88
N TYR A 6 7.62 4.23 -3.24
CA TYR A 6 6.35 3.49 -3.31
C TYR A 6 5.79 3.07 -1.94
N GLY A 7 6.49 3.34 -0.82
CA GLY A 7 6.02 2.99 0.51
C GLY A 7 6.00 1.49 0.84
N ILE A 8 6.65 0.65 0.02
CA ILE A 8 6.64 -0.82 0.18
C ILE A 8 7.37 -1.26 1.46
N GLY A 9 8.37 -0.50 1.92
CA GLY A 9 9.26 -0.93 3.01
C GLY A 9 8.71 -0.81 4.44
N GLY A 10 7.78 0.12 4.72
CA GLY A 10 7.33 0.40 6.10
C GLY A 10 5.98 -0.24 6.45
N ALA A 11 4.98 -0.09 5.59
CA ALA A 11 3.61 -0.51 5.88
C ALA A 11 3.38 -2.02 5.77
N SER A 12 4.06 -2.68 4.84
CA SER A 12 3.93 -4.12 4.60
C SER A 12 4.38 -4.94 5.82
N ILE A 13 5.38 -4.45 6.55
CA ILE A 13 5.92 -5.07 7.77
C ILE A 13 5.12 -4.63 9.01
N MET A 14 4.69 -3.36 9.08
CA MET A 14 3.87 -2.85 10.18
C MET A 14 2.49 -3.51 10.27
N ALA A 15 1.86 -3.83 9.14
CA ALA A 15 0.53 -4.44 9.10
C ALA A 15 0.44 -5.78 9.89
N PRO A 16 1.28 -6.79 9.64
CA PRO A 16 1.25 -8.04 10.41
C PRO A 16 1.68 -7.81 11.87
N ILE A 17 2.70 -7.01 12.14
CA ILE A 17 3.19 -6.78 13.52
C ILE A 17 2.11 -6.14 14.40
N LEU A 18 1.43 -5.11 13.91
CA LEU A 18 0.37 -4.44 14.67
C LEU A 18 -0.87 -5.32 14.85
N LEU A 19 -1.16 -6.17 13.87
CA LEU A 19 -2.31 -7.08 13.93
C LEU A 19 -2.05 -8.29 14.84
N THR A 20 -0.89 -8.94 14.71
CA THR A 20 -0.58 -10.19 15.44
C THR A 20 0.06 -9.95 16.81
N ALA A 21 0.95 -8.96 16.95
CA ALA A 21 1.65 -8.70 18.21
C ALA A 21 0.85 -7.79 19.15
N PHE A 22 0.12 -6.82 18.60
CA PHE A 22 -0.64 -5.85 19.40
C PHE A 22 -2.15 -6.10 19.43
N ASN A 23 -2.67 -7.12 18.72
CA ASN A 23 -4.12 -7.43 18.63
C ASN A 23 -4.99 -6.20 18.33
N LEU A 24 -4.45 -5.24 17.57
CA LEU A 24 -5.16 -4.01 17.27
C LEU A 24 -6.22 -4.26 16.20
N PRO A 25 -7.42 -3.65 16.33
CA PRO A 25 -8.46 -3.79 15.34
C PRO A 25 -8.00 -3.20 13.99
N VAL A 26 -8.40 -3.84 12.89
CA VAL A 26 -7.92 -3.57 11.52
C VAL A 26 -7.99 -2.10 11.12
N TYR A 27 -8.99 -1.36 11.62
CA TYR A 27 -9.13 0.07 11.32
C TYR A 27 -8.00 0.94 11.91
N VAL A 28 -7.42 0.56 13.05
CA VAL A 28 -6.29 1.27 13.68
C VAL A 28 -5.01 0.96 12.91
N THR A 29 -4.81 -0.30 12.55
CA THR A 29 -3.66 -0.77 11.77
C THR A 29 -3.61 -0.12 10.39
N ALA A 30 -4.76 0.07 9.74
CA ALA A 30 -4.85 0.77 8.46
C ALA A 30 -4.35 2.22 8.56
N GLY A 31 -4.73 2.96 9.60
CA GLY A 31 -4.24 4.32 9.81
C GLY A 31 -2.74 4.39 10.13
N ALA A 32 -2.27 3.52 11.03
CA ALA A 32 -0.86 3.46 11.43
C ALA A 32 0.07 3.10 10.26
N THR A 33 -0.34 2.15 9.42
CA THR A 33 0.42 1.75 8.22
C THR A 33 0.46 2.85 7.17
N LEU A 34 -0.60 3.64 7.01
CA LEU A 34 -0.66 4.80 6.10
C LEU A 34 0.29 5.93 6.54
N ILE A 35 0.40 6.17 7.84
CA ILE A 35 1.40 7.11 8.39
C ILE A 35 2.80 6.54 8.16
N GLY A 36 2.98 5.23 8.33
CA GLY A 36 4.25 4.54 8.06
C GLY A 36 4.71 4.63 6.60
N THR A 37 3.80 4.49 5.63
CA THR A 37 4.13 4.72 4.21
C THR A 37 4.46 6.17 3.92
N LEU A 38 3.67 7.12 4.44
CA LEU A 38 3.95 8.55 4.28
C LEU A 38 5.33 8.94 4.84
N ALA A 39 5.65 8.45 6.03
CA ALA A 39 6.94 8.67 6.68
C ALA A 39 8.11 8.06 5.89
N GLY A 40 7.91 6.91 5.23
CA GLY A 40 8.91 6.29 4.35
C GLY A 40 9.09 7.01 3.01
N SER A 41 8.00 7.56 2.47
CA SER A 41 8.01 8.26 1.18
C SER A 41 8.67 9.64 1.27
N ILE A 42 8.46 10.43 2.34
CA ILE A 42 8.99 11.81 2.45
C ILE A 42 10.52 11.86 2.29
N PRO A 43 11.33 11.10 3.05
CA PRO A 43 12.80 11.11 2.89
C PRO A 43 13.22 10.66 1.50
N SER A 44 12.56 9.62 0.96
CA SER A 44 12.84 9.08 -0.37
C SER A 44 12.61 10.12 -1.48
N LEU A 45 11.54 10.91 -1.35
CA LEU A 45 11.16 11.96 -2.29
C LEU A 45 12.11 13.16 -2.20
N VAL A 46 12.54 13.52 -0.99
CA VAL A 46 13.56 14.56 -0.75
C VAL A 46 14.90 14.16 -1.36
N THR A 47 15.36 12.92 -1.14
CA THR A 47 16.60 12.42 -1.75
C THR A 47 16.53 12.43 -3.28
N TYR A 48 15.38 12.07 -3.87
CA TYR A 48 15.17 12.14 -5.33
C TYR A 48 15.21 13.57 -5.87
N SER A 49 14.61 14.52 -5.15
CA SER A 49 14.60 15.94 -5.53
C SER A 49 16.02 16.54 -5.52
N ILE A 50 16.83 16.17 -4.52
CA ILE A 50 18.24 16.61 -4.41
C ILE A 50 19.10 16.04 -5.56
N LEU A 51 18.77 14.84 -6.05
CA LEU A 51 19.47 14.19 -7.17
C LEU A 51 19.09 14.76 -8.56
N GLY A 52 18.25 15.79 -8.63
CA GLY A 52 17.87 16.47 -9.88
C GLY A 52 16.76 15.77 -10.67
N PHE A 53 16.25 14.63 -10.19
CA PHE A 53 15.07 13.96 -10.74
C PHE A 53 13.82 14.46 -10.04
N GLY A 54 13.49 15.73 -10.27
CA GLY A 54 12.30 16.36 -9.71
C GLY A 54 11.01 15.68 -10.21
N PRO A 55 10.03 15.41 -9.34
CA PRO A 55 8.76 14.83 -9.77
C PRO A 55 7.99 15.80 -10.65
N ASN A 56 7.40 15.29 -11.74
CA ASN A 56 6.49 16.09 -12.57
C ASN A 56 5.26 16.50 -11.74
N ILE A 57 5.14 17.79 -11.44
CA ILE A 57 4.08 18.35 -10.59
C ILE A 57 2.68 17.98 -11.11
N SER A 58 2.45 18.07 -12.43
CA SER A 58 1.12 17.81 -13.03
C SER A 58 0.68 16.36 -12.84
N VAL A 59 1.61 15.42 -12.99
CA VAL A 59 1.34 13.97 -12.82
C VAL A 59 1.20 13.62 -11.34
N SER A 60 2.00 14.26 -10.48
CA SER A 60 1.97 14.02 -9.03
C SER A 60 0.65 14.50 -8.41
N VAL A 61 0.12 15.64 -8.88
CA VAL A 61 -1.16 16.18 -8.40
C VAL A 61 -2.33 15.32 -8.87
N SER A 62 -2.37 14.90 -10.13
CA SER A 62 -3.47 14.06 -10.64
C SER A 62 -3.49 12.68 -9.98
N ILE A 63 -2.32 12.06 -9.78
CA ILE A 63 -2.18 10.79 -9.07
C ILE A 63 -2.52 10.96 -7.59
N GLY A 64 -2.03 12.01 -6.93
CA GLY A 64 -2.32 12.27 -5.53
C GLY A 64 -3.81 12.47 -5.28
N PHE A 65 -4.47 13.27 -6.11
CA PHE A 65 -5.91 13.51 -5.99
C PHE A 65 -6.74 12.27 -6.32
N GLY A 66 -6.36 11.52 -7.37
CA GLY A 66 -6.98 10.25 -7.72
C GLY A 66 -6.84 9.20 -6.62
N GLY A 67 -5.67 9.12 -5.98
CA GLY A 67 -5.41 8.23 -4.85
C GLY A 67 -6.20 8.60 -3.60
N LEU A 68 -6.33 9.89 -3.28
CA LEU A 68 -7.14 10.37 -2.16
C LEU A 68 -8.63 10.10 -2.37
N MET A 69 -9.18 10.43 -3.55
CA MET A 69 -10.57 10.14 -3.88
C MET A 69 -10.85 8.63 -3.91
N GLY A 70 -9.97 7.86 -4.55
CA GLY A 70 -10.11 6.41 -4.66
C GLY A 70 -10.02 5.70 -3.30
N SER A 71 -9.09 6.11 -2.43
CA SER A 71 -8.97 5.53 -1.08
C SER A 71 -10.16 5.88 -0.19
N TYR A 72 -10.69 7.10 -0.27
CA TYR A 72 -11.87 7.52 0.50
C TYR A 72 -13.15 6.77 0.05
N LEU A 73 -13.38 6.70 -1.26
CA LEU A 73 -14.50 5.94 -1.83
C LEU A 73 -14.35 4.44 -1.56
N GLY A 74 -13.13 3.91 -1.71
CA GLY A 74 -12.78 2.52 -1.42
C GLY A 74 -13.04 2.15 0.03
N ALA A 75 -12.54 2.94 1.00
CA ALA A 75 -12.76 2.70 2.43
C ALA A 75 -14.26 2.81 2.81
N SER A 76 -14.98 3.74 2.19
CA SER A 76 -16.43 3.91 2.39
C SER A 76 -17.22 2.70 1.88
N ILE A 77 -16.84 2.15 0.73
CA ILE A 77 -17.43 0.93 0.16
C ILE A 77 -17.03 -0.29 1.01
N GLN A 78 -15.78 -0.38 1.43
CA GLN A 78 -15.26 -1.51 2.20
C GLN A 78 -15.97 -1.69 3.55
N ARG A 79 -16.47 -0.61 4.17
CA ARG A 79 -17.34 -0.68 5.36
C ARG A 79 -18.72 -1.32 5.10
N ARG A 80 -19.20 -1.35 3.86
CA ARG A 80 -20.48 -1.97 3.46
C ARG A 80 -20.33 -3.37 2.88
N VAL A 81 -19.10 -3.83 2.63
CA VAL A 81 -18.84 -5.14 2.05
C VAL A 81 -18.59 -6.17 3.17
N PRO A 82 -19.27 -7.33 3.18
CA PRO A 82 -19.07 -8.36 4.19
C PRO A 82 -17.64 -8.93 4.14
N GLU A 83 -17.04 -9.19 5.31
CA GLU A 83 -15.63 -9.65 5.47
C GLU A 83 -15.26 -10.86 4.61
N TRP A 84 -16.23 -11.75 4.33
CA TRP A 84 -16.08 -12.91 3.46
C TRP A 84 -15.58 -12.52 2.06
N ILE A 85 -16.10 -11.44 1.46
CA ILE A 85 -15.73 -11.04 0.09
C ILE A 85 -14.29 -10.52 0.06
N ILE A 86 -13.89 -9.76 1.09
CA ILE A 86 -12.53 -9.23 1.20
C ILE A 86 -11.53 -10.37 1.36
N ARG A 87 -11.82 -11.36 2.23
CA ARG A 87 -10.97 -12.55 2.38
C ARG A 87 -10.89 -13.38 1.11
N LEU A 88 -12.01 -13.57 0.42
CA LEU A 88 -12.06 -14.37 -0.80
C LEU A 88 -11.27 -13.69 -1.94
N MET A 89 -11.41 -12.37 -2.10
CA MET A 89 -10.60 -11.59 -3.04
C MET A 89 -9.10 -11.70 -2.72
N LEU A 90 -8.70 -11.47 -1.46
CA LEU A 90 -7.29 -11.58 -1.05
C LEU A 90 -6.72 -12.98 -1.27
N SER A 91 -7.50 -14.02 -0.96
CA SER A 91 -7.10 -15.41 -1.17
C SER A 91 -6.88 -15.72 -2.66
N ILE A 92 -7.80 -15.30 -3.53
CA ILE A 92 -7.66 -15.47 -4.99
C ILE A 92 -6.43 -14.76 -5.51
N ILE A 93 -6.20 -13.50 -5.11
CA ILE A 93 -5.05 -12.70 -5.58
C ILE A 93 -3.74 -13.35 -5.14
N THR A 94 -3.68 -13.87 -3.92
CA THR A 94 -2.48 -14.54 -3.38
C THR A 94 -2.20 -15.85 -4.11
N ILE A 95 -3.24 -16.66 -4.37
CA ILE A 95 -3.11 -17.91 -5.12
C ILE A 95 -2.66 -17.62 -6.55
N LEU A 96 -3.25 -16.62 -7.21
CA LEU A 96 -2.91 -16.25 -8.57
C LEU A 96 -1.47 -15.74 -8.70
N LEU A 97 -1.03 -14.89 -7.77
CA LEU A 97 0.35 -14.41 -7.70
C LEU A 97 1.34 -15.57 -7.50
N GLY A 98 1.06 -16.47 -6.55
CA GLY A 98 1.92 -17.64 -6.32
C GLY A 98 1.98 -18.58 -7.53
N LEU A 99 0.85 -18.77 -8.23
CA LEU A 99 0.80 -19.58 -9.45
C LEU A 99 1.60 -18.92 -10.59
N LEU A 100 1.48 -17.61 -10.73
CA LEU A 100 2.20 -16.83 -11.75
C LEU A 100 3.71 -16.86 -11.52
N ASP A 101 4.17 -16.65 -10.28
CA ASP A 101 5.58 -16.73 -9.92
C ASP A 101 6.15 -18.13 -10.20
N LEU A 102 5.38 -19.19 -9.88
CA LEU A 102 5.79 -20.57 -10.14
C LEU A 102 5.90 -20.87 -11.63
N LEU A 103 5.02 -20.29 -12.45
CA LEU A 103 5.04 -20.44 -13.91
C LEU A 103 6.21 -19.67 -14.56
N ILE A 104 6.55 -18.49 -14.03
CA ILE A 104 7.72 -17.71 -14.46
C ILE A 104 9.03 -18.42 -14.10
N HIS A 105 9.09 -19.09 -12.95
CA HIS A 105 10.30 -19.81 -12.53
C HIS A 105 10.56 -21.12 -13.30
N LEU A 106 9.55 -21.65 -13.99
CA LEU A 106 9.64 -22.86 -14.81
C LEU A 106 9.90 -22.58 -16.32
N ALA A 107 9.80 -21.32 -16.74
CA ALA A 107 9.99 -20.86 -18.13
C ALA A 107 11.40 -20.28 -18.35
#